data_AF-A0A961T7W2-F1
#
_entry.id   AF-A0A961T7W2-F1
#
_cell.length_a   1.000
_cell.length_b   1.000
_cell.length_c   1.000
_cell.angle_alpha   90.00
_cell.angle_beta   90.00
_cell.angle_gamma   90.00
#
_symmetry.space_group_name_H-M   'P 1'
#
loop_
_entity.id
_entity.type
_entity.pdbx_description
1 polymer ?
#
loop_
_entity_poly.entity_id
_entity_poly.type
_entity_poly.pdbx_seq_one_letter_code
_entity_poly.pdbx_strand_id
1 'polypeptide(L)'
;PTQGFFLEVLLLSVPALGYIVWLETNGSGHFLADSSYNTVMLMLAGVVTAVPLIIYANAAKRLRLSTIGIMQYIAPTMIFLIAVFVFGEPFDRSRMIAFALIWTALAIYSWSMFRGRSTAVRS
;
A
#
# COMPACT_ATOMS: atom_id res chain seq x y z
N PRO A 1 -6.72 3.04 17.95
CA PRO A 1 -6.03 2.93 16.64
C PRO A 1 -6.70 3.68 15.49
N THR A 2 -8.03 3.61 15.29
CA THR A 2 -8.72 4.48 14.30
C THR A 2 -8.58 5.96 14.64
N GLN A 3 -8.61 6.28 15.94
CA GLN A 3 -8.26 7.63 16.40
C GLN A 3 -6.78 7.98 16.19
N GLY A 4 -5.87 6.99 16.20
CA GLY A 4 -4.44 7.20 15.95
C GLY A 4 -4.16 7.50 14.47
N PHE A 5 -4.70 6.67 13.56
CA PHE A 5 -4.64 6.92 12.11
C PHE A 5 -5.30 8.25 11.74
N PHE A 6 -6.46 8.57 12.33
CA PHE A 6 -7.08 9.87 12.13
C PHE A 6 -6.21 11.02 12.65
N LEU A 7 -5.58 10.86 13.82
CA LEU A 7 -4.64 11.84 14.37
C LEU A 7 -3.41 12.02 13.48
N GLU A 8 -2.82 10.94 12.97
CA GLU A 8 -1.69 10.99 12.05
C GLU A 8 -2.06 11.71 10.76
N VAL A 9 -3.21 11.38 10.16
CA VAL A 9 -3.72 12.05 8.95
C VAL A 9 -4.01 13.52 9.22
N LEU A 10 -4.61 13.85 10.37
CA LEU A 10 -4.91 15.23 10.76
C LEU A 10 -3.62 16.03 11.00
N LEU A 11 -2.62 15.43 11.65
CA LEU A 11 -1.33 16.05 11.92
C LEU A 11 -0.54 16.26 10.62
N LEU A 12 -0.58 15.32 9.68
CA LEU A 12 0.01 15.45 8.34
C LEU A 12 -0.78 16.39 7.43
N SER A 13 -2.08 16.59 7.66
CA SER A 13 -2.89 17.49 6.85
C SER A 13 -2.46 18.95 6.96
N VAL A 14 -1.95 19.37 8.12
CA VAL A 14 -1.47 20.74 8.36
C VAL A 14 -0.28 21.12 7.46
N PRO A 15 0.85 20.38 7.45
CA PRO A 15 1.93 20.67 6.51
C PRO A 15 1.53 20.42 5.05
N ALA A 16 0.65 19.45 4.76
CA ALA A 16 0.16 19.22 3.41
C ALA A 16 -0.64 20.42 2.86
N LEU A 17 -1.51 21.03 3.66
CA LEU A 17 -2.23 22.25 3.30
C LEU A 17 -1.28 23.41 3.05
N GLY A 18 -0.24 23.57 3.88
CA GLY A 18 0.79 24.58 3.67
C GLY A 18 1.53 24.40 2.34
N TYR A 19 1.85 23.15 1.98
CA TYR A 19 2.49 22.84 0.70
C TYR A 19 1.56 23.08 -0.50
N ILE A 20 0.27 22.74 -0.39
CA ILE A 20 -0.73 23.03 -1.43
C ILE A 20 -0.86 24.54 -1.66
N VAL A 21 -0.97 25.33 -0.59
CA VAL A 21 -1.04 26.80 -0.69
C VAL A 21 0.22 27.35 -1.34
N TRP A 22 1.40 26.84 -0.96
CA TRP A 22 2.66 27.23 -1.59
C TRP A 22 2.68 26.91 -3.09
N LEU A 23 2.26 25.69 -3.49
CA LEU A 23 2.17 25.29 -4.91
C LEU A 23 1.23 26.19 -5.72
N GLU A 24 0.04 26.48 -5.17
CA GLU A 24 -0.94 27.38 -5.78
C GLU A 24 -0.37 28.81 -5.97
N THR A 25 0.30 29.35 -4.95
CA THR A 25 0.90 30.70 -5.04
C THR A 25 2.08 30.79 -6.01
N ASN A 26 2.76 29.67 -6.29
CA ASN A 26 3.85 29.62 -7.28
C ASN A 26 3.36 29.29 -8.71
N GLY A 27 2.05 29.20 -8.94
CA GLY A 27 1.47 28.91 -10.25
C GLY A 27 1.73 27.49 -10.76
N SER A 28 2.22 26.59 -9.89
CA SER A 28 2.39 25.15 -10.16
C SER A 28 1.28 24.31 -9.51
N GLY A 29 0.24 24.98 -9.01
CA GLY A 29 -0.95 24.33 -8.45
C GLY A 29 -1.80 23.74 -9.56
N HIS A 30 -2.05 22.44 -9.50
CA HIS A 30 -2.98 21.76 -10.39
C HIS A 30 -4.39 21.64 -9.77
N PHE A 31 -4.60 22.23 -8.59
CA PHE A 31 -5.86 22.17 -7.87
C PHE A 31 -6.73 23.35 -8.33
N LEU A 32 -7.77 23.07 -9.12
CA LEU A 32 -8.73 24.06 -9.67
C LEU A 32 -8.19 24.99 -10.78
N ALA A 33 -6.87 25.10 -10.98
CA ALA A 33 -6.28 26.01 -11.96
C ALA A 33 -6.26 25.48 -13.42
N ASP A 34 -6.03 24.17 -13.63
CA ASP A 34 -5.84 23.60 -14.98
C ASP A 34 -7.13 23.08 -15.62
N SER A 35 -7.81 22.14 -14.95
CA SER A 35 -8.98 21.42 -15.49
C SER A 35 -9.76 20.76 -14.38
N SER A 36 -11.10 20.86 -14.43
CA SER A 36 -12.01 20.18 -13.50
C SER A 36 -11.80 18.65 -13.48
N TYR A 37 -11.32 18.08 -14.58
CA TYR A 37 -10.96 16.67 -14.68
C TYR A 37 -9.81 16.30 -13.73
N ASN A 38 -8.73 17.09 -13.71
CA ASN A 38 -7.58 16.83 -12.84
C ASN A 38 -7.96 16.95 -11.36
N THR A 39 -8.80 17.93 -11.01
CA THR A 39 -9.32 18.06 -9.64
C THR A 39 -10.13 16.84 -9.22
N VAL A 40 -11.01 16.32 -10.09
CA VAL A 40 -11.77 15.09 -9.79
C VAL A 40 -10.82 13.89 -9.65
N MET A 41 -9.82 13.76 -10.52
CA MET A 41 -8.86 12.66 -10.48
C MET A 41 -7.98 12.71 -9.23
N LEU A 42 -7.58 13.90 -8.78
CA LEU A 42 -6.86 14.13 -7.52
C LEU A 42 -7.71 13.78 -6.29
N MET A 43 -8.99 14.17 -6.27
CA MET A 43 -9.91 13.78 -5.19
C MET A 43 -10.11 12.27 -5.14
N LEU A 44 -10.32 11.63 -6.29
CA LEU A 44 -10.48 10.19 -6.39
C LEU A 44 -9.21 9.44 -5.98
N ALA A 45 -8.01 9.92 -6.32
CA ALA A 45 -6.76 9.34 -5.87
C ALA A 45 -6.68 9.30 -4.34
N GLY A 46 -7.08 10.38 -3.66
CA GLY A 46 -7.18 10.41 -2.19
C GLY A 46 -8.13 9.34 -1.64
N VAL A 47 -9.34 9.23 -2.21
CA VAL A 47 -10.35 8.24 -1.80
C VAL A 47 -9.86 6.81 -2.02
N VAL A 48 -9.34 6.50 -3.21
CA VAL A 48 -8.83 5.18 -3.58
C VAL A 48 -7.68 4.74 -2.67
N THR A 49 -6.89 5.68 -2.14
CA THR A 49 -5.79 5.37 -1.22
C THR A 49 -6.27 5.22 0.23
N ALA A 50 -7.17 6.11 0.69
CA ALA A 50 -7.66 6.12 2.06
C ALA A 50 -8.55 4.92 2.39
N VAL A 51 -9.40 4.47 1.46
CA VAL A 51 -10.34 3.37 1.68
C VAL A 51 -9.63 2.06 2.05
N PRO A 52 -8.66 1.55 1.27
CA PRO A 52 -7.89 0.36 1.62
C PRO A 52 -7.13 0.50 2.95
N LEU A 53 -6.55 1.68 3.22
CA LEU A 53 -5.82 1.97 4.47
C LEU A 53 -6.74 1.85 5.69
N ILE A 54 -7.95 2.41 5.63
CA ILE A 54 -8.92 2.34 6.73
C ILE A 54 -9.41 0.89 6.91
N ILE A 55 -9.67 0.17 5.83
CA ILE A 55 -10.06 -1.26 5.88
C ILE A 55 -8.92 -2.08 6.50
N TYR A 56 -7.67 -1.85 6.08
CA TYR A 56 -6.48 -2.51 6.63
C TYR A 56 -6.28 -2.21 8.12
N ALA A 57 -6.33 -0.93 8.52
CA ALA A 57 -6.19 -0.52 9.91
C ALA A 57 -7.27 -1.12 10.81
N ASN A 58 -8.47 -1.40 10.26
CA ASN A 58 -9.53 -2.11 10.96
C ASN A 58 -9.34 -3.64 10.97
N ALA A 59 -8.89 -4.25 9.86
CA ALA A 59 -8.61 -5.67 9.76
C ALA A 59 -7.43 -6.10 10.65
N ALA A 60 -6.40 -5.26 10.76
CA ALA A 60 -5.25 -5.47 11.64
C ALA A 60 -5.64 -5.61 13.13
N LYS A 61 -6.81 -5.06 13.54
CA LYS A 61 -7.34 -5.20 14.90
C LYS A 61 -7.90 -6.59 15.21
N ARG A 62 -8.26 -7.37 14.20
CA ARG A 62 -8.98 -8.66 14.36
C ARG A 62 -8.14 -9.87 13.97
N LEU A 63 -6.99 -9.67 13.33
CA LEU A 63 -6.15 -10.73 12.82
C LEU A 63 -4.90 -10.90 13.68
N ARG A 64 -4.52 -12.16 13.96
CA ARG A 64 -3.19 -12.46 14.53
C ARG A 64 -2.13 -11.91 13.57
N LEU A 65 -1.03 -11.36 14.08
CA LEU A 65 0.08 -10.81 13.27
C LEU A 65 0.53 -11.77 12.16
N SER A 66 0.40 -13.08 12.40
CA SER A 66 0.70 -14.12 11.43
C SER A 66 -0.22 -14.15 10.21
N THR A 67 -1.51 -13.84 10.34
CA THR A 67 -2.43 -13.81 9.18
C THR A 67 -2.23 -12.55 8.34
N ILE A 68 -1.83 -11.43 8.96
CA ILE A 68 -1.56 -10.16 8.27
C ILE A 68 -0.37 -10.31 7.33
N GLY A 69 0.71 -10.94 7.78
CA GLY A 69 1.89 -11.20 6.93
C GLY A 69 1.55 -12.01 5.68
N ILE A 70 0.72 -13.05 5.82
CA ILE A 70 0.28 -13.88 4.68
C ILE A 70 -0.57 -13.06 3.69
N MET A 71 -1.48 -12.22 4.19
CA MET A 71 -2.32 -11.34 3.36
C MET A 71 -1.49 -10.29 2.61
N GLN A 72 -0.43 -9.77 3.21
CA GLN A 72 0.47 -8.82 2.54
C GLN A 72 1.22 -9.42 1.34
N TYR A 73 1.31 -10.74 1.21
CA TYR A 73 1.91 -11.39 0.03
C TYR A 73 0.98 -11.46 -1.20
N ILE A 74 -0.31 -11.24 -1.00
CA ILE A 74 -1.27 -11.13 -2.11
C ILE A 74 -1.00 -9.83 -2.91
N ALA A 75 -0.62 -8.75 -2.22
CA ALA A 75 -0.32 -7.47 -2.85
C ALA A 75 0.81 -7.53 -3.91
N PRO A 76 2.04 -8.01 -3.60
CA PRO A 76 3.09 -8.13 -4.61
C PRO A 76 2.74 -9.11 -5.72
N THR A 77 1.94 -10.15 -5.44
CA THR A 77 1.45 -11.09 -6.47
C THR A 77 0.47 -10.40 -7.42
N MET A 78 -0.49 -9.63 -6.89
CA MET A 78 -1.43 -8.87 -7.73
C MET A 78 -0.72 -7.76 -8.52
N ILE A 79 0.25 -7.06 -7.94
CA ILE A 79 1.05 -6.05 -8.66
C ILE A 79 1.78 -6.69 -9.84
N PHE A 80 2.38 -7.88 -9.64
CA PHE A 80 3.02 -8.62 -10.72
C PHE A 80 2.02 -9.05 -11.80
N LEU A 81 0.87 -9.61 -11.42
CA LEU A 81 -0.17 -10.01 -12.38
C LEU A 81 -0.66 -8.81 -13.19
N ILE A 82 -0.90 -7.67 -12.56
CA ILE A 82 -1.30 -6.44 -13.25
C ILE A 82 -0.19 -5.95 -14.19
N ALA A 83 1.07 -5.96 -13.76
CA ALA A 83 2.21 -5.57 -14.61
C ALA A 83 2.34 -6.43 -15.87
N VAL A 84 2.09 -7.74 -15.76
CA VAL A 84 2.20 -8.68 -16.90
C VAL A 84 0.95 -8.65 -17.78
N PHE A 85 -0.24 -8.76 -17.18
CA PHE A 85 -1.49 -8.92 -17.94
C PHE A 85 -2.14 -7.61 -18.39
N VAL A 86 -1.99 -6.52 -17.62
CA VAL A 86 -2.64 -5.23 -17.92
C VAL A 86 -1.68 -4.28 -18.63
N PHE A 87 -0.45 -4.13 -18.13
CA PHE A 87 0.53 -3.22 -18.74
C PHE A 87 1.24 -3.84 -19.95
N GLY A 88 1.17 -5.16 -20.14
CA GLY A 88 1.72 -5.85 -21.31
C GLY A 88 3.24 -5.68 -21.46
N GLU A 89 3.94 -5.36 -20.38
CA GLU A 89 5.38 -5.15 -20.43
C GLU A 89 6.08 -6.43 -20.91
N PRO A 90 7.04 -6.33 -21.87
CA PRO A 90 7.76 -7.49 -22.35
C PRO A 90 8.42 -8.18 -21.16
N PHE A 91 8.20 -9.49 -21.08
CA PHE A 91 8.61 -10.33 -19.97
C PHE A 91 10.15 -10.43 -19.93
N ASP A 92 10.79 -9.37 -19.43
CA ASP A 92 12.23 -9.22 -19.46
C ASP A 92 12.88 -10.13 -18.42
N ARG A 93 14.06 -10.68 -18.76
CA ARG A 93 14.74 -11.71 -17.97
C ARG A 93 15.07 -11.20 -16.56
N SER A 94 15.27 -9.89 -16.42
CA SER A 94 15.46 -9.17 -15.15
C SER A 94 14.26 -9.29 -14.19
N ARG A 95 13.04 -9.09 -14.69
CA ARG A 95 11.78 -9.17 -13.92
C ARG A 95 11.48 -10.59 -13.46
N MET A 96 11.82 -11.59 -14.27
CA MET A 96 11.68 -13.00 -13.92
C MET A 96 12.59 -13.40 -12.76
N ILE A 97 13.85 -12.93 -12.74
CA ILE A 97 14.80 -13.18 -11.65
C ILE A 97 14.31 -12.50 -10.36
N ALA A 98 13.86 -11.24 -10.45
CA ALA A 98 13.28 -10.53 -9.32
C ALA A 98 12.06 -11.27 -8.75
N PHE A 99 11.16 -11.76 -9.61
CA PHE A 99 10.00 -12.55 -9.20
C PHE A 99 10.40 -13.86 -8.50
N ALA A 100 11.34 -14.61 -9.07
CA ALA A 100 11.84 -15.84 -8.47
C ALA A 100 12.51 -15.60 -7.11
N LEU A 101 13.29 -14.53 -6.96
CA LEU A 101 13.88 -14.13 -5.67
C LEU A 101 12.82 -13.79 -4.63
N ILE A 102 11.80 -13.00 -5.00
CA ILE A 102 10.69 -12.66 -4.10
C ILE A 102 9.95 -13.93 -3.65
N TRP A 103 9.63 -14.82 -4.58
CA TRP A 103 8.95 -16.08 -4.28
C TRP A 103 9.81 -17.05 -3.45
N THR A 104 11.12 -17.07 -3.66
CA THR A 104 12.04 -17.90 -2.86
C THR A 104 12.12 -17.38 -1.43
N ALA A 105 12.33 -16.07 -1.24
CA ALA A 105 12.31 -15.44 0.08
C ALA A 105 10.95 -15.65 0.79
N LEU A 106 9.86 -15.57 0.04
CA LEU A 106 8.50 -15.84 0.51
C LEU A 106 8.31 -17.30 0.95
N ALA A 107 8.76 -18.27 0.14
CA ALA A 107 8.66 -19.69 0.48
C ALA A 107 9.44 -19.99 1.76
N ILE A 108 10.64 -19.43 1.91
CA ILE A 108 11.47 -19.57 3.11
C ILE A 108 10.76 -18.95 4.34
N TYR A 109 10.23 -17.73 4.21
CA TYR A 109 9.55 -17.06 5.32
C TYR A 109 8.25 -17.76 5.72
N SER A 110 7.43 -18.16 4.74
CA SER A 110 6.19 -18.92 5.00
C SER A 110 6.51 -20.23 5.70
N TRP A 111 7.54 -20.95 5.23
CA TRP A 111 7.98 -22.20 5.85
C TRP A 111 8.51 -22.02 7.28
N SER A 112 9.30 -20.98 7.54
CA SER A 112 9.80 -20.67 8.89
C SER A 112 8.67 -20.31 9.85
N MET A 113 7.65 -19.60 9.36
CA MET A 113 6.49 -19.17 10.10
C MET A 113 5.54 -20.33 10.46
N PHE A 114 5.36 -21.29 9.56
CA PHE A 114 4.63 -22.52 9.87
C PHE A 114 5.37 -23.40 10.88
N ARG A 115 6.72 -23.43 10.83
CA ARG A 115 7.55 -24.15 11.82
C ARG A 115 7.65 -23.44 13.17
N GLY A 116 7.66 -22.11 13.21
CA GLY A 116 7.76 -21.32 14.44
C GLY A 116 6.50 -21.33 15.32
N ARG A 117 5.36 -21.85 14.81
CA ARG A 117 4.13 -22.04 15.60
C ARG A 117 4.14 -23.29 16.48
N SER A 118 5.15 -24.14 16.39
CA SER A 118 5.22 -25.41 17.11
C SER A 118 5.92 -25.34 18.47
N THR A 119 6.45 -24.20 18.91
CA THR A 119 7.24 -24.09 20.15
C THR A 119 6.70 -23.12 21.21
N ALA A 120 5.49 -22.56 21.03
CA ALA A 120 4.84 -21.68 22.01
C ALA A 120 3.66 -22.34 22.75
N VAL A 121 3.71 -23.66 22.97
CA VAL A 121 2.81 -24.39 23.87
C VAL A 121 3.67 -25.28 24.78
N ARG A 122 4.41 -24.66 25.70
CA ARG A 122 4.83 -25.22 27.00
C ARG A 122 5.78 -24.27 27.73
N SER A 123 5.23 -23.51 28.67
CA SER A 123 5.84 -23.28 29.98
C SER A 123 4.71 -22.98 30.95
#